data_AF-A0A970B572-F1
#
_entry.id   AF-A0A970B572-F1
#
_cell.length_a   1.000
_cell.length_b   1.000
_cell.length_c   1.000
_cell.angle_alpha   90.00
_cell.angle_beta   90.00
_cell.angle_gamma   90.00
#
_symmetry.space_group_name_H-M   'P 1'
#
loop_
_entity.id
_entity.type
_entity.pdbx_description
1 polymer ?
#
loop_
_entity_poly.entity_id
_entity_poly.type
_entity_poly.pdbx_seq_one_letter_code
_entity_poly.pdbx_strand_id
1 'polypeptide(L)'
;MTQQKFTCSSKTNPCPICDRVKDVDCRLSEDGGLVLCHSEVEGRVKGEQLGDYIWIGKSEDGNWGKWIVPSLEPRKNPDYRPEGKQFRFDYQNDAGDIVCSKVRIYQRQSNGSVKKKDWWEPKGVDSASLLPYRYLEAIAALKADPTLPLLIDESEMTADELWQRGIPAIAFGRSLKPARIKKLLAGYEARLIVCVDQDVPGLEKAAKYQRMFPMAATLRPYPESDFWLPEWLPASGGLDIRDWLLEGNLSKDQILEAVQRKDSAKESDGVDRKLQQPVETAEQGEDKRPSLARRYEAVKRVLGHRLRLNSLSKELELDGQPLELDELQLNLAVKHGLNIPDNQIGKITGAIGKENAYNPVVDYLERVARQHGNSTEILDDLASRYLGTNHPLHKTYLRKTLISAVARAFTPGCKVDTSLILQGKQGVGKSSFFKVLASEPWFDDSLGNVSDKDERLKLHKVWFANGQS
;
A
#
# COMPACT_ATOMS: atom_id res chain seq x y z
N MET A 1 -25.52 -7.43 -13.80
CA MET A 1 -24.46 -6.98 -14.72
C MET A 1 -24.95 -5.74 -15.42
N THR A 2 -24.56 -4.56 -14.95
CA THR A 2 -24.62 -3.36 -15.78
C THR A 2 -23.60 -3.60 -16.89
N GLN A 3 -24.05 -3.74 -18.14
CA GLN A 3 -23.13 -3.85 -19.28
C GLN A 3 -22.21 -2.63 -19.24
N GLN A 4 -20.90 -2.86 -19.08
CA GLN A 4 -19.93 -1.78 -19.16
C GLN A 4 -20.03 -1.19 -20.57
N LYS A 5 -20.47 0.07 -20.64
CA LYS A 5 -20.68 0.74 -21.92
C LYS A 5 -19.35 1.20 -22.47
N PHE A 6 -19.14 0.94 -23.76
CA PHE A 6 -17.94 1.34 -24.48
C PHE A 6 -18.28 2.39 -25.54
N THR A 7 -17.40 3.36 -25.68
CA THR A 7 -17.39 4.31 -26.80
C THR A 7 -16.22 3.96 -27.73
N CYS A 8 -16.41 4.12 -29.04
CA CYS A 8 -15.32 3.90 -29.99
C CYS A 8 -14.42 5.12 -30.04
N SER A 9 -13.13 4.91 -30.33
CA SER A 9 -12.21 6.01 -30.64
C SER A 9 -12.71 6.81 -31.85
N SER A 10 -12.62 8.13 -31.78
CA SER A 10 -13.12 9.06 -32.81
C SER A 10 -12.21 10.29 -32.92
N LYS A 11 -12.50 11.18 -33.88
CA LYS A 11 -11.77 12.45 -34.05
C LYS A 11 -11.83 13.36 -32.83
N THR A 12 -12.90 13.29 -32.04
CA THR A 12 -13.08 14.08 -30.82
C THR A 12 -12.70 13.31 -29.56
N ASN A 13 -12.40 12.01 -29.68
CA ASN A 13 -11.97 11.14 -28.58
C ASN A 13 -10.97 10.06 -29.10
N PRO A 14 -9.71 10.44 -29.41
CA PRO A 14 -8.70 9.51 -29.93
C PRO A 14 -8.39 8.37 -28.95
N CYS A 15 -7.94 7.23 -29.45
CA CYS A 15 -7.45 6.16 -28.57
C CYS A 15 -6.16 6.63 -27.85
N PRO A 16 -6.10 6.61 -26.50
CA PRO A 16 -4.94 7.10 -25.75
C PRO A 16 -3.70 6.19 -25.84
N ILE A 17 -3.83 5.02 -26.47
CA ILE A 17 -2.75 4.04 -26.64
C ILE A 17 -2.08 4.18 -28.02
N CYS A 18 -2.88 4.32 -29.08
CA CYS A 18 -2.37 4.33 -30.46
C CYS A 18 -2.69 5.60 -31.24
N ASP A 19 -3.29 6.60 -30.59
CA ASP A 19 -3.71 7.90 -31.13
C ASP A 19 -4.64 7.84 -32.34
N ARG A 20 -5.18 6.65 -32.68
CA ARG A 20 -6.08 6.49 -33.82
C ARG A 20 -7.42 7.17 -33.56
N VAL A 21 -7.90 7.84 -34.61
CA VAL A 21 -9.12 8.68 -34.63
C VAL A 21 -10.19 8.20 -35.60
N LYS A 22 -9.96 7.07 -36.29
CA LYS A 22 -10.87 6.51 -37.30
C LYS A 22 -11.71 5.37 -36.71
N ASP A 23 -12.99 5.38 -37.10
CA ASP A 23 -14.10 4.66 -36.49
C ASP A 23 -13.87 3.16 -36.25
N VAL A 24 -14.32 2.71 -35.07
CA VAL A 24 -14.53 1.33 -34.55
C VAL A 24 -13.34 0.41 -34.19
N ASP A 25 -12.10 0.78 -34.48
CA ASP A 25 -10.97 -0.11 -34.18
C ASP A 25 -10.64 -0.21 -32.69
N CYS A 26 -10.75 0.87 -31.91
CA CYS A 26 -10.44 0.86 -30.48
C CYS A 26 -11.67 1.22 -29.64
N ARG A 27 -11.81 0.61 -28.47
CA ARG A 27 -12.96 0.82 -27.57
C ARG A 27 -12.49 1.34 -26.22
N LEU A 28 -13.15 2.36 -25.70
CA LEU A 28 -12.85 2.99 -24.42
C LEU A 28 -14.08 2.87 -23.51
N SER A 29 -13.90 2.47 -22.26
CA SER A 29 -14.98 2.49 -21.26
C SER A 29 -15.41 3.93 -20.96
N GLU A 30 -16.67 4.14 -20.57
CA GLU A 30 -17.20 5.48 -20.23
C GLU A 30 -16.44 6.19 -19.11
N ASP A 31 -15.84 5.45 -18.18
CA ASP A 31 -15.00 5.97 -17.09
C ASP A 31 -13.53 6.20 -17.49
N GLY A 32 -13.15 5.88 -18.73
CA GLY A 32 -11.79 5.98 -19.25
C GLY A 32 -10.80 4.97 -18.66
N GLY A 33 -11.24 4.10 -17.74
CA GLY A 33 -10.38 3.18 -17.00
C GLY A 33 -9.92 1.95 -17.79
N LEU A 34 -10.60 1.59 -18.88
CA LEU A 34 -10.27 0.46 -19.74
C LEU A 34 -10.28 0.87 -21.22
N VAL A 35 -9.22 0.53 -21.92
CA VAL A 35 -9.02 0.74 -23.35
C VAL A 35 -8.69 -0.58 -24.04
N LEU A 36 -9.50 -0.94 -25.03
CA LEU A 36 -9.26 -2.05 -25.96
C LEU A 36 -8.60 -1.47 -27.21
N CYS A 37 -7.28 -1.59 -27.31
CA CYS A 37 -6.47 -1.07 -28.41
C CYS A 37 -6.17 -2.15 -29.45
N HIS A 38 -6.34 -1.85 -30.74
CA HIS A 38 -6.15 -2.83 -31.82
C HIS A 38 -4.68 -2.99 -32.26
N SER A 39 -3.82 -1.98 -32.09
CA SER A 39 -2.42 -2.04 -32.57
C SER A 39 -1.50 -2.85 -31.67
N GLU A 40 -1.93 -3.19 -30.45
CA GLU A 40 -1.07 -3.73 -29.41
C GLU A 40 -1.49 -5.13 -29.03
N VAL A 41 -1.34 -6.07 -29.95
CA VAL A 41 -1.79 -7.46 -29.73
C VAL A 41 -0.60 -8.41 -29.53
N GLU A 42 0.62 -8.04 -29.94
CA GLU A 42 1.77 -8.94 -29.94
C GLU A 42 3.03 -8.31 -29.33
N GLY A 43 3.91 -9.15 -28.77
CA GLY A 43 5.25 -8.74 -28.30
C GLY A 43 5.32 -7.96 -26.99
N ARG A 44 4.19 -7.74 -26.30
CA ARG A 44 4.12 -6.96 -25.05
C ARG A 44 4.16 -7.82 -23.79
N VAL A 45 4.75 -7.29 -22.71
CA VAL A 45 4.86 -7.98 -21.41
C VAL A 45 3.80 -7.44 -20.46
N LYS A 46 3.04 -8.32 -19.79
CA LYS A 46 2.01 -7.91 -18.82
C LYS A 46 2.63 -7.00 -17.75
N GLY A 47 2.01 -5.84 -17.50
CA GLY A 47 2.56 -4.79 -16.62
C GLY A 47 3.29 -3.66 -17.35
N GLU A 48 3.51 -3.78 -18.66
CA GLU A 48 4.12 -2.71 -19.47
C GLU A 48 3.25 -1.44 -19.46
N GLN A 49 3.89 -0.29 -19.22
CA GLN A 49 3.21 0.99 -19.02
C GLN A 49 3.37 1.92 -20.24
N LEU A 50 2.25 2.52 -20.67
CA LEU A 50 2.20 3.54 -21.71
C LEU A 50 1.36 4.72 -21.23
N GLY A 51 2.03 5.84 -20.90
CA GLY A 51 1.39 6.96 -20.23
C GLY A 51 0.78 6.52 -18.89
N ASP A 52 -0.51 6.83 -18.70
CA ASP A 52 -1.28 6.43 -17.52
C ASP A 52 -1.86 5.00 -17.64
N TYR A 53 -1.52 4.21 -18.66
CA TYR A 53 -2.14 2.90 -18.89
C TYR A 53 -1.16 1.74 -18.73
N ILE A 54 -1.63 0.62 -18.21
CA ILE A 54 -0.90 -0.64 -18.06
C ILE A 54 -1.51 -1.72 -18.95
N TRP A 55 -0.64 -2.44 -19.63
CA TRP A 55 -0.98 -3.62 -20.42
C TRP A 55 -1.34 -4.82 -19.54
N ILE A 56 -2.56 -5.37 -19.71
CA ILE A 56 -3.04 -6.54 -18.94
C ILE A 56 -3.29 -7.79 -19.79
N GLY A 57 -2.98 -7.75 -21.08
CA GLY A 57 -3.09 -8.87 -22.01
C GLY A 57 -4.17 -8.69 -23.07
N LYS A 58 -4.49 -9.75 -23.82
CA LYS A 58 -5.42 -9.69 -24.96
C LYS A 58 -6.89 -9.85 -24.52
N SER A 59 -7.82 -9.39 -25.35
CA SER A 59 -9.25 -9.75 -25.25
C SER A 59 -9.45 -11.24 -25.48
N GLU A 60 -10.58 -11.81 -25.05
CA GLU A 60 -10.89 -13.24 -25.23
C GLU A 60 -10.83 -13.67 -26.70
N ASP A 61 -11.34 -12.82 -27.61
CA ASP A 61 -11.28 -13.06 -29.06
C ASP A 61 -9.92 -12.74 -29.69
N GLY A 62 -8.93 -12.31 -28.90
CA GLY A 62 -7.58 -11.96 -29.36
C GLY A 62 -7.45 -10.68 -30.21
N ASN A 63 -8.56 -10.07 -30.63
CA ASN A 63 -8.58 -8.93 -31.57
C ASN A 63 -8.07 -7.60 -31.00
N TRP A 64 -8.08 -7.46 -29.68
CA TRP A 64 -7.64 -6.26 -28.99
C TRP A 64 -6.68 -6.57 -27.88
N GLY A 65 -5.82 -5.61 -27.67
CA GLY A 65 -5.04 -5.48 -26.48
C GLY A 65 -5.73 -4.68 -25.39
N LYS A 66 -5.72 -5.20 -24.16
CA LYS A 66 -6.38 -4.59 -23.00
C LYS A 66 -5.37 -3.74 -22.23
N TRP A 67 -5.70 -2.46 -22.14
CA TRP A 67 -4.97 -1.45 -21.39
C TRP A 67 -5.89 -0.89 -20.34
N ILE A 68 -5.44 -0.85 -19.09
CA ILE A 68 -6.20 -0.20 -18.02
C ILE A 68 -5.44 1.01 -17.55
N VAL A 69 -6.11 2.11 -17.25
CA VAL A 69 -5.52 3.02 -16.27
C VAL A 69 -5.42 2.20 -14.99
N PRO A 70 -4.24 2.01 -14.38
CA PRO A 70 -4.21 1.55 -13.02
C PRO A 70 -4.94 2.62 -12.23
N SER A 71 -6.24 2.39 -12.03
CA SER A 71 -6.94 2.92 -10.89
C SER A 71 -5.98 2.66 -9.75
N LEU A 72 -5.49 3.73 -9.13
CA LEU A 72 -4.62 3.68 -7.96
C LEU A 72 -5.30 2.98 -6.77
N GLU A 73 -6.38 2.22 -6.96
CA GLU A 73 -7.10 1.47 -5.95
C GLU A 73 -7.85 0.33 -6.65
N PRO A 74 -7.66 -0.94 -6.28
CA PRO A 74 -8.76 -1.88 -6.33
C PRO A 74 -9.84 -1.33 -5.39
N ARG A 75 -11.08 -1.23 -5.88
CA ARG A 75 -12.16 -0.57 -5.14
C ARG A 75 -13.05 -1.61 -4.49
N LYS A 76 -13.49 -1.33 -3.26
CA LYS A 76 -14.60 -2.04 -2.64
C LYS A 76 -15.82 -1.97 -3.55
N ASN A 77 -16.16 -3.08 -4.18
CA ASN A 77 -17.23 -3.06 -5.17
C ASN A 77 -18.60 -2.87 -4.48
N PRO A 78 -19.34 -1.80 -4.84
CA PRO A 78 -20.61 -1.44 -4.21
C PRO A 78 -21.76 -2.42 -4.51
N ASP A 79 -21.71 -3.16 -5.62
CA ASP A 79 -22.73 -4.15 -6.00
C ASP A 79 -22.79 -5.33 -5.02
N TYR A 80 -21.72 -5.55 -4.24
CA TYR A 80 -21.62 -6.65 -3.27
C TYR A 80 -22.19 -6.31 -1.88
N ARG A 81 -22.73 -5.09 -1.74
CA ARG A 81 -23.51 -4.63 -0.58
C ARG A 81 -24.95 -4.32 -1.02
N PRO A 82 -25.68 -5.33 -1.52
CA PRO A 82 -26.99 -5.12 -2.13
C PRO A 82 -27.94 -4.51 -1.11
N GLU A 83 -28.36 -3.28 -1.41
CA GLU A 83 -29.27 -2.51 -0.59
C GLU A 83 -30.56 -3.30 -0.37
N GLY A 84 -31.02 -3.39 0.89
CA GLY A 84 -32.27 -4.05 1.23
C GLY A 84 -32.23 -5.59 1.29
N LYS A 85 -31.10 -6.24 0.91
CA LYS A 85 -30.95 -7.68 1.09
C LYS A 85 -30.50 -8.00 2.51
N GLN A 86 -31.24 -8.89 3.17
CA GLN A 86 -30.90 -9.45 4.46
C GLN A 86 -30.13 -10.76 4.29
N PHE A 87 -29.04 -10.90 5.04
CA PHE A 87 -28.24 -12.11 5.13
C PHE A 87 -28.35 -12.69 6.54
N ARG A 88 -28.37 -14.02 6.65
CA ARG A 88 -28.49 -14.75 7.91
C ARG A 88 -27.39 -15.80 7.98
N PHE A 89 -26.62 -15.79 9.07
CA PHE A 89 -25.52 -16.70 9.31
C PHE A 89 -25.77 -17.45 10.62
N ASP A 90 -25.99 -18.76 10.53
CA ASP A 90 -26.34 -19.59 11.67
C ASP A 90 -25.08 -20.08 12.40
N TYR A 91 -25.06 -19.88 13.71
CA TYR A 91 -23.95 -20.24 14.60
C TYR A 91 -24.34 -21.44 15.45
N GLN A 92 -23.44 -22.41 15.49
CA GLN A 92 -23.64 -23.66 16.21
C GLN A 92 -22.88 -23.70 17.53
N ASN A 93 -23.33 -24.54 18.45
CA ASN A 93 -22.57 -24.93 19.65
C ASN A 93 -21.70 -26.18 19.38
N ASP A 94 -20.98 -26.64 20.40
CA ASP A 94 -20.15 -27.85 20.35
C ASP A 94 -20.95 -29.14 20.05
N ALA A 95 -22.27 -29.16 20.26
CA ALA A 95 -23.16 -30.28 19.93
C ALA A 95 -23.68 -30.24 18.48
N GLY A 96 -23.47 -29.13 17.76
CA GLY A 96 -23.97 -28.91 16.40
C GLY A 96 -25.35 -28.27 16.33
N ASP A 97 -25.97 -27.92 17.45
CA ASP A 97 -27.25 -27.23 17.47
C ASP A 97 -27.06 -25.77 17.03
N ILE A 98 -27.95 -25.26 16.19
CA ILE A 98 -28.01 -23.83 15.88
C ILE A 98 -28.54 -23.09 17.11
N VAL A 99 -27.70 -22.25 17.71
CA VAL A 99 -28.03 -21.53 18.95
C VAL A 99 -28.43 -20.08 18.69
N CYS A 100 -27.81 -19.45 17.69
CA CYS A 100 -28.19 -18.12 17.25
C CYS A 100 -27.82 -17.88 15.79
N SER A 101 -28.40 -16.83 15.22
CA SER A 101 -28.06 -16.35 13.90
C SER A 101 -27.57 -14.92 13.98
N LYS A 102 -26.51 -14.60 13.24
CA LYS A 102 -26.15 -13.22 12.93
C LYS A 102 -26.92 -12.79 11.70
N VAL A 103 -27.64 -11.68 11.82
CA VAL A 103 -28.40 -11.08 10.73
C VAL A 103 -27.70 -9.82 10.29
N ARG A 104 -27.50 -9.66 8.98
CA ARG A 104 -26.83 -8.52 8.36
C ARG A 104 -27.71 -7.90 7.28
N ILE A 105 -27.77 -6.57 7.24
CA ILE A 105 -28.42 -5.80 6.17
C ILE A 105 -27.54 -4.61 5.76
N TYR A 106 -27.63 -4.24 4.49
CA TYR A 106 -27.04 -3.02 3.95
C TYR A 106 -28.15 -2.03 3.64
N GLN A 107 -28.09 -0.84 4.24
CA GLN A 107 -29.11 0.21 4.11
C GLN A 107 -28.49 1.49 3.59
N ARG A 108 -29.05 2.04 2.50
CA ARG A 108 -28.67 3.37 2.01
C ARG A 108 -29.18 4.44 2.96
N GLN A 109 -28.33 5.40 3.22
CA GLN A 109 -28.59 6.55 4.06
C GLN A 109 -29.07 7.71 3.18
N SER A 110 -29.65 8.74 3.79
CA SER A 110 -30.13 9.94 3.09
C SER A 110 -29.03 10.67 2.30
N ASN A 111 -27.77 10.53 2.70
CA ASN A 111 -26.60 11.08 2.01
C ASN A 111 -26.06 10.20 0.86
N GLY A 112 -26.79 9.14 0.48
CA GLY A 112 -26.39 8.21 -0.59
C GLY A 112 -25.40 7.10 -0.18
N SER A 113 -24.78 7.18 1.01
CA SER A 113 -23.86 6.15 1.52
C SER A 113 -24.61 4.87 1.93
N VAL A 114 -23.96 3.71 1.82
CA VAL A 114 -24.54 2.42 2.25
C VAL A 114 -23.90 1.99 3.57
N LYS A 115 -24.72 1.82 4.62
CA LYS A 115 -24.28 1.42 5.95
C LYS A 115 -24.60 -0.04 6.22
N LYS A 116 -23.62 -0.79 6.75
CA LYS A 116 -23.80 -2.15 7.27
C LYS A 116 -24.43 -2.12 8.65
N LYS A 117 -25.45 -2.94 8.89
CA LYS A 117 -26.06 -3.15 10.22
C LYS A 117 -26.16 -4.64 10.51
N ASP A 118 -25.59 -5.04 11.64
CA ASP A 118 -25.57 -6.44 12.12
C ASP A 118 -26.30 -6.55 13.47
N TRP A 119 -27.04 -7.64 13.69
CA TRP A 119 -27.60 -8.01 15.00
C TRP A 119 -27.66 -9.53 15.17
N TRP A 120 -28.00 -9.99 16.37
CA TRP A 120 -28.04 -11.41 16.72
C TRP A 120 -29.44 -11.83 17.16
N GLU A 121 -29.84 -13.03 16.77
CA GLU A 121 -31.15 -13.62 17.08
C GLU A 121 -30.97 -15.07 17.58
N PRO A 122 -31.33 -15.39 18.83
CA PRO A 122 -31.74 -14.47 19.89
C PRO A 122 -30.58 -13.60 20.42
N LYS A 123 -30.92 -12.49 21.07
CA LYS A 123 -29.93 -11.64 21.76
C LYS A 123 -29.45 -12.31 23.05
N GLY A 124 -28.24 -11.97 23.48
CA GLY A 124 -27.72 -12.39 24.79
C GLY A 124 -27.09 -13.79 24.83
N VAL A 125 -26.94 -14.47 23.69
CA VAL A 125 -26.21 -15.73 23.62
C VAL A 125 -24.73 -15.51 23.95
N ASP A 126 -24.21 -16.33 24.87
CA ASP A 126 -22.81 -16.27 25.28
C ASP A 126 -21.91 -16.72 24.12
N SER A 127 -21.05 -15.82 23.67
CA SER A 127 -20.04 -16.09 22.64
C SER A 127 -19.12 -17.26 22.97
N ALA A 128 -18.89 -17.60 24.25
CA ALA A 128 -18.05 -18.74 24.62
C ALA A 128 -18.69 -20.10 24.27
N SER A 129 -20.01 -20.13 24.10
CA SER A 129 -20.76 -21.33 23.72
C SER A 129 -20.83 -21.57 22.21
N LEU A 130 -20.38 -20.60 21.40
CA LEU A 130 -20.47 -20.64 19.95
C LEU A 130 -19.17 -21.14 19.31
N LEU A 131 -19.32 -21.97 18.29
CA LEU A 131 -18.27 -22.30 17.35
C LEU A 131 -18.10 -21.18 16.30
N PRO A 132 -16.92 -21.06 15.67
CA PRO A 132 -16.76 -20.25 14.47
C PRO A 132 -17.77 -20.64 13.39
N TYR A 133 -18.19 -19.69 12.58
CA TYR A 133 -19.12 -19.95 11.48
C TYR A 133 -18.54 -21.01 10.53
N ARG A 134 -19.36 -22.00 10.16
CA ARG A 134 -19.00 -23.18 9.35
C ARG A 134 -17.89 -24.10 9.92
N TYR A 135 -17.65 -24.05 11.23
CA TYR A 135 -16.57 -24.83 11.85
C TYR A 135 -16.77 -26.34 11.71
N LEU A 136 -17.96 -26.88 11.99
CA LEU A 136 -18.17 -28.33 11.95
C LEU A 136 -18.06 -28.89 10.53
N GLU A 137 -18.58 -28.15 9.55
CA GLU A 137 -18.49 -28.44 8.13
C GLU A 137 -17.03 -28.42 7.67
N ALA A 138 -16.25 -27.43 8.10
CA ALA A 138 -14.84 -27.34 7.81
C ALA A 138 -14.09 -28.55 8.38
N ILE A 139 -14.30 -28.89 9.65
CA ILE A 139 -13.66 -30.05 10.29
C ILE A 139 -14.05 -31.36 9.60
N ALA A 140 -15.31 -31.52 9.18
CA ALA A 140 -15.75 -32.70 8.44
C ALA A 140 -15.03 -32.81 7.07
N ALA A 141 -14.93 -31.70 6.33
CA ALA A 141 -14.21 -31.66 5.06
C ALA A 141 -12.71 -31.97 5.22
N LEU A 142 -12.06 -31.42 6.26
CA LEU A 142 -10.65 -31.66 6.54
C LEU A 142 -10.35 -33.11 6.97
N LYS A 143 -11.33 -33.79 7.57
CA LYS A 143 -11.24 -35.23 7.90
C LYS A 143 -11.43 -36.11 6.67
N ALA A 144 -12.36 -35.73 5.79
CA ALA A 144 -12.61 -36.44 4.53
C ALA A 144 -11.42 -36.32 3.57
N ASP A 145 -10.78 -35.15 3.51
CA ASP A 145 -9.60 -34.90 2.70
C ASP A 145 -8.52 -34.17 3.54
N PRO A 146 -7.49 -34.91 4.01
CA PRO A 146 -6.39 -34.34 4.78
C PRO A 146 -5.52 -33.33 4.02
N THR A 147 -5.63 -33.26 2.69
CA THR A 147 -4.82 -32.35 1.86
C THR A 147 -5.42 -30.95 1.80
N LEU A 148 -6.71 -30.78 2.12
CA LEU A 148 -7.37 -29.48 2.07
C LEU A 148 -6.79 -28.51 3.10
N PRO A 149 -6.62 -27.23 2.76
CA PRO A 149 -6.32 -26.20 3.73
C PRO A 149 -7.56 -25.81 4.53
N LEU A 150 -7.34 -25.12 5.66
CA LEU A 150 -8.38 -24.47 6.44
C LEU A 150 -8.14 -22.96 6.43
N LEU A 151 -9.04 -22.21 5.78
CA LEU A 151 -8.96 -20.76 5.74
C LEU A 151 -9.69 -20.13 6.93
N ILE A 152 -9.09 -19.08 7.49
CA ILE A 152 -9.63 -18.31 8.61
C ILE A 152 -9.88 -16.88 8.17
N ASP A 153 -11.12 -16.44 8.28
CA ASP A 153 -11.55 -15.08 7.94
C ASP A 153 -12.38 -14.44 9.08
N GLU A 154 -12.73 -13.16 8.97
CA GLU A 154 -13.64 -12.45 9.89
C GLU A 154 -15.08 -12.34 9.36
N SER A 155 -15.25 -12.48 8.05
CA SER A 155 -16.50 -12.29 7.34
C SER A 155 -17.12 -13.63 6.98
N GLU A 156 -18.35 -13.83 7.45
CA GLU A 156 -19.14 -15.02 7.12
C GLU A 156 -19.38 -15.15 5.60
N MET A 157 -19.53 -14.01 4.92
CA MET A 157 -19.72 -13.96 3.48
C MET A 157 -18.45 -14.37 2.72
N THR A 158 -17.26 -14.05 3.24
CA THR A 158 -15.99 -14.49 2.63
C THR A 158 -15.85 -15.99 2.77
N ALA A 159 -16.22 -16.55 3.93
CA ALA A 159 -16.25 -17.99 4.11
C ALA A 159 -17.21 -18.67 3.12
N ASP A 160 -18.43 -18.14 2.94
CA ASP A 160 -19.38 -18.68 1.95
C ASP A 160 -18.82 -18.68 0.52
N GLU A 161 -18.13 -17.62 0.10
CA GLU A 161 -17.50 -17.52 -1.23
C GLU A 161 -16.37 -18.53 -1.44
N LEU A 162 -15.58 -18.80 -0.39
CA LEU A 162 -14.53 -19.81 -0.41
C LEU A 162 -15.13 -21.22 -0.48
N TRP A 163 -16.23 -21.47 0.24
CA TRP A 163 -16.96 -22.73 0.18
C TRP A 163 -17.55 -23.00 -1.20
N GLN A 164 -18.06 -21.99 -1.90
CA GLN A 164 -18.52 -22.13 -3.29
C GLN A 164 -17.39 -22.58 -4.24
N ARG A 165 -16.14 -22.31 -3.89
CA ARG A 165 -14.94 -22.70 -4.63
C ARG A 165 -14.30 -23.98 -4.08
N GLY A 166 -14.96 -24.69 -3.17
CA GLY A 166 -14.48 -25.96 -2.61
C GLY A 166 -13.27 -25.82 -1.67
N ILE A 167 -13.16 -24.68 -0.99
CA ILE A 167 -12.13 -24.41 0.01
C ILE A 167 -12.81 -24.31 1.39
N PRO A 168 -12.49 -25.21 2.35
CA PRO A 168 -12.99 -25.11 3.71
C PRO A 168 -12.54 -23.81 4.38
N ALA A 169 -13.51 -23.00 4.81
CA ALA A 169 -13.25 -21.73 5.47
C ALA A 169 -14.16 -21.53 6.69
N ILE A 170 -13.61 -20.90 7.73
CA ILE A 170 -14.35 -20.52 8.94
C ILE A 170 -14.28 -19.02 9.18
N ALA A 171 -15.33 -18.45 9.77
CA ALA A 171 -15.36 -17.03 10.14
C ALA A 171 -15.60 -16.81 11.63
N PHE A 172 -14.78 -15.95 12.23
CA PHE A 172 -14.90 -15.56 13.63
C PHE A 172 -15.81 -14.33 13.76
N GLY A 173 -17.13 -14.48 13.66
CA GLY A 173 -18.07 -13.35 13.73
C GLY A 173 -18.18 -12.68 15.10
N ARG A 174 -17.46 -13.16 16.11
CA ARG A 174 -17.20 -12.52 17.40
C ARG A 174 -15.73 -12.73 17.81
N SER A 175 -15.21 -11.81 18.62
CA SER A 175 -13.90 -11.97 19.26
C SER A 175 -13.91 -13.15 20.24
N LEU A 176 -13.33 -14.28 19.83
CA LEU A 176 -13.07 -15.41 20.73
C LEU A 176 -11.79 -15.18 21.53
N LYS A 177 -11.74 -15.73 22.75
CA LYS A 177 -10.53 -15.72 23.57
C LYS A 177 -9.44 -16.56 22.88
N PRO A 178 -8.16 -16.11 22.86
CA PRO A 178 -7.06 -16.85 22.23
C PRO A 178 -6.93 -18.32 22.67
N ALA A 179 -7.14 -18.60 23.95
CA ALA A 179 -7.10 -19.97 24.48
C ALA A 179 -8.16 -20.89 23.84
N ARG A 180 -9.36 -20.36 23.56
CA ARG A 180 -10.43 -21.10 22.89
C ARG A 180 -10.09 -21.35 21.42
N ILE A 181 -9.53 -20.35 20.73
CA ILE A 181 -9.08 -20.49 19.34
C ILE A 181 -8.01 -21.60 19.25
N LYS A 182 -6.99 -21.57 20.13
CA LYS A 182 -5.97 -22.62 20.21
C LYS A 182 -6.58 -24.00 20.42
N LYS A 183 -7.55 -24.13 21.34
CA LYS A 183 -8.23 -25.41 21.60
C LYS A 183 -8.99 -25.92 20.38
N LEU A 184 -9.71 -25.03 19.67
CA LEU A 184 -10.52 -25.41 18.51
C LEU A 184 -9.69 -25.79 17.29
N LEU A 185 -8.51 -25.20 17.11
CA LEU A 185 -7.68 -25.42 15.94
C LEU A 185 -6.50 -26.38 16.19
N ALA A 186 -6.42 -26.95 17.39
CA ALA A 186 -5.39 -27.91 17.75
C ALA A 186 -5.42 -29.12 16.78
N GLY A 187 -4.26 -29.46 16.23
CA GLY A 187 -4.09 -30.55 15.26
C GLY A 187 -4.28 -30.15 13.79
N TYR A 188 -4.63 -28.90 13.49
CA TYR A 188 -4.77 -28.39 12.11
C TYR A 188 -3.74 -27.31 11.76
N GLU A 189 -2.75 -27.05 12.62
CA GLU A 189 -1.86 -25.89 12.56
C GLU A 189 -1.11 -25.77 11.24
N ALA A 190 -0.63 -26.88 10.69
CA ALA A 190 0.09 -26.93 9.41
C ALA A 190 -0.82 -26.67 8.18
N ARG A 191 -2.14 -26.70 8.36
CA ARG A 191 -3.15 -26.51 7.31
C ARG A 191 -3.80 -25.14 7.39
N LEU A 192 -3.49 -24.35 8.41
CA LEU A 192 -4.11 -23.04 8.64
C LEU A 192 -3.61 -22.01 7.65
N ILE A 193 -4.55 -21.29 7.04
CA ILE A 193 -4.29 -20.13 6.19
C ILE A 193 -5.11 -18.97 6.74
N VAL A 194 -4.44 -17.89 7.13
CA VAL A 194 -5.09 -16.70 7.67
C VAL A 194 -5.35 -15.73 6.52
N CYS A 195 -6.62 -15.40 6.27
CA CYS A 195 -7.00 -14.35 5.35
C CYS A 195 -6.68 -12.99 5.97
N VAL A 196 -5.98 -12.15 5.19
CA VAL A 196 -5.44 -10.87 5.64
C VAL A 196 -6.06 -9.77 4.81
N ASP A 197 -6.76 -8.83 5.44
CA ASP A 197 -7.21 -7.62 4.75
C ASP A 197 -5.99 -6.76 4.40
N GLN A 198 -6.03 -6.08 3.25
CA GLN A 198 -4.96 -5.19 2.79
C GLN A 198 -4.98 -3.86 3.56
N ASP A 199 -4.82 -3.94 4.88
CA ASP A 199 -4.70 -2.81 5.79
C ASP A 199 -3.84 -3.15 7.02
N VAL A 200 -3.52 -2.12 7.82
CA VAL A 200 -2.71 -2.29 9.04
C VAL A 200 -3.34 -3.29 10.03
N PRO A 201 -4.64 -3.23 10.37
CA PRO A 201 -5.29 -4.23 11.22
C PRO A 201 -5.19 -5.67 10.69
N GLY A 202 -5.29 -5.85 9.37
CA GLY A 202 -5.10 -7.14 8.71
C GLY A 202 -3.72 -7.73 9.00
N LEU A 203 -2.64 -6.94 8.83
CA LEU A 203 -1.28 -7.39 9.15
C LEU A 203 -1.08 -7.70 10.64
N GLU A 204 -1.63 -6.89 11.55
CA GLU A 204 -1.57 -7.15 12.99
C GLU A 204 -2.26 -8.47 13.35
N LYS A 205 -3.40 -8.74 12.72
CA LYS A 205 -4.13 -10.02 12.86
C LYS A 205 -3.28 -11.17 12.35
N ALA A 206 -2.70 -11.08 11.17
CA ALA A 206 -1.82 -12.11 10.61
C ALA A 206 -0.69 -12.45 11.60
N ALA A 207 0.00 -11.43 12.11
CA ALA A 207 1.08 -11.59 13.10
C ALA A 207 0.58 -12.24 14.40
N LYS A 208 -0.61 -11.87 14.89
CA LYS A 208 -1.24 -12.50 16.07
C LYS A 208 -1.48 -13.98 15.85
N TYR A 209 -2.04 -14.38 14.71
CA TYR A 209 -2.29 -15.78 14.40
C TYR A 209 -0.99 -16.56 14.17
N GLN A 210 0.02 -15.98 13.53
CA GLN A 210 1.33 -16.59 13.38
C GLN A 210 2.03 -16.81 14.74
N ARG A 211 1.86 -15.91 15.71
CA ARG A 211 2.35 -16.14 17.09
C ARG A 211 1.61 -17.27 17.80
N MET A 212 0.31 -17.45 17.51
CA MET A 212 -0.48 -18.55 18.07
C MET A 212 -0.19 -19.89 17.38
N PHE A 213 0.05 -19.85 16.08
CA PHE A 213 0.24 -20.99 15.18
C PHE A 213 1.40 -20.68 14.21
N PRO A 214 2.65 -20.99 14.60
CA PRO A 214 3.83 -20.62 13.81
C PRO A 214 3.90 -21.19 12.39
N MET A 215 3.16 -22.28 12.13
CA MET A 215 3.08 -22.91 10.80
C MET A 215 1.96 -22.35 9.92
N ALA A 216 1.13 -21.43 10.44
CA ALA A 216 0.03 -20.88 9.67
C ALA A 216 0.55 -20.01 8.52
N ALA A 217 0.05 -20.27 7.32
CA ALA A 217 0.29 -19.46 6.14
C ALA A 217 -0.65 -18.24 6.12
N THR A 218 -0.39 -17.30 5.22
CA THR A 218 -1.26 -16.13 5.00
C THR A 218 -1.76 -16.08 3.57
N LEU A 219 -3.00 -15.67 3.39
CA LEU A 219 -3.57 -15.35 2.08
C LEU A 219 -3.88 -13.85 2.04
N ARG A 220 -3.29 -13.17 1.06
CA ARG A 220 -3.44 -11.73 0.84
C ARG A 220 -4.26 -11.51 -0.44
N PRO A 221 -5.29 -10.65 -0.43
CA PRO A 221 -5.94 -10.23 -1.67
C PRO A 221 -4.94 -9.49 -2.56
N TYR A 222 -5.01 -9.72 -3.87
CA TYR A 222 -4.10 -9.15 -4.86
C TYR A 222 -2.63 -9.27 -4.42
N PRO A 223 -2.07 -10.48 -4.32
CA PRO A 223 -0.72 -10.69 -3.76
C PRO A 223 0.38 -9.93 -4.54
N GLU A 224 0.18 -9.72 -5.83
CA GLU A 224 1.07 -8.97 -6.73
C GLU A 224 0.90 -7.44 -6.64
N SER A 225 0.08 -6.96 -5.71
CA SER A 225 -0.29 -5.55 -5.62
C SER A 225 0.73 -4.74 -4.81
N ASP A 226 1.18 -3.64 -5.40
CA ASP A 226 2.02 -2.64 -4.73
C ASP A 226 1.31 -1.96 -3.53
N PHE A 227 -0.02 -2.11 -3.36
CA PHE A 227 -0.74 -1.63 -2.15
C PHE A 227 -0.35 -2.38 -0.87
N TRP A 228 0.40 -3.47 -0.97
CA TRP A 228 1.02 -4.12 0.18
C TRP A 228 2.29 -3.43 0.68
N LEU A 229 2.81 -2.45 -0.07
CA LEU A 229 3.94 -1.64 0.38
C LEU A 229 3.55 -0.83 1.62
N PRO A 230 4.41 -0.74 2.65
CA PRO A 230 4.10 -0.04 3.90
C PRO A 230 3.65 1.41 3.71
N GLU A 231 4.11 2.09 2.65
CA GLU A 231 3.76 3.47 2.33
C GLU A 231 2.35 3.62 1.74
N TRP A 232 1.78 2.52 1.25
CA TRP A 232 0.50 2.46 0.53
C TRP A 232 -0.57 1.67 1.26
N LEU A 233 -0.21 1.02 2.37
CA LEU A 233 -1.12 0.21 3.15
C LEU A 233 -2.09 1.11 3.97
N PRO A 234 -3.41 1.02 3.76
CA PRO A 234 -4.36 1.86 4.46
C PRO A 234 -4.40 1.55 5.97
N ALA A 235 -4.69 2.58 6.78
CA ALA A 235 -4.80 2.44 8.23
C ALA A 235 -5.98 1.55 8.66
N SER A 236 -7.02 1.46 7.83
CA SER A 236 -8.16 0.54 8.03
C SER A 236 -9.02 0.52 6.78
N GLY A 237 -9.86 -0.51 6.65
CA GLY A 237 -10.85 -0.57 5.59
C GLY A 237 -10.23 -0.84 4.24
N GLY A 238 -9.10 -1.54 4.22
CA GLY A 238 -8.50 -2.08 3.01
C GLY A 238 -9.39 -3.11 2.32
N LEU A 239 -8.89 -3.65 1.22
CA LEU A 239 -9.54 -4.69 0.45
C LEU A 239 -9.48 -6.01 1.19
N ASP A 240 -10.55 -6.77 1.12
CA ASP A 240 -10.61 -8.10 1.72
C ASP A 240 -10.47 -9.20 0.65
N ILE A 241 -10.32 -10.46 1.10
CA ILE A 241 -10.25 -11.61 0.20
C ILE A 241 -11.48 -11.71 -0.69
N ARG A 242 -12.66 -11.32 -0.17
CA ARG A 242 -13.90 -11.42 -0.93
C ARG A 242 -13.96 -10.41 -2.07
N ASP A 243 -13.44 -9.20 -1.90
CA ASP A 243 -13.27 -8.22 -2.98
C ASP A 243 -12.46 -8.86 -4.14
N TRP A 244 -11.33 -9.51 -3.81
CA TRP A 244 -10.47 -10.18 -4.79
C TRP A 244 -11.12 -11.40 -5.46
N LEU A 245 -11.80 -12.25 -4.68
CA LEU A 245 -12.48 -13.45 -5.20
C LEU A 245 -13.57 -13.11 -6.23
N LEU A 246 -14.32 -12.03 -5.97
CA LEU A 246 -15.46 -11.63 -6.77
C LEU A 246 -15.06 -10.82 -7.99
N GLU A 247 -14.07 -9.92 -7.86
CA GLU A 247 -13.55 -9.17 -9.01
C GLU A 247 -12.84 -10.08 -10.00
N GLY A 248 -11.96 -10.97 -9.50
CA GLY A 248 -11.14 -11.83 -10.34
C GLY A 248 -11.82 -13.12 -10.81
N ASN A 249 -13.03 -13.43 -10.31
CA ASN A 249 -13.71 -14.72 -10.49
C ASN A 249 -12.75 -15.92 -10.33
N LEU A 250 -11.95 -15.90 -9.25
CA LEU A 250 -10.80 -16.77 -9.10
C LEU A 250 -11.21 -18.24 -8.87
N SER A 251 -10.46 -19.14 -9.52
CA SER A 251 -10.53 -20.58 -9.25
C SER A 251 -9.84 -20.95 -7.94
N LYS A 252 -10.12 -22.16 -7.45
CA LYS A 252 -9.47 -22.73 -6.26
C LYS A 252 -7.95 -22.70 -6.36
N ASP A 253 -7.40 -23.12 -7.51
CA ASP A 253 -5.96 -23.26 -7.68
C ASP A 253 -5.26 -21.89 -7.66
N GLN A 254 -5.83 -20.88 -8.32
CA GLN A 254 -5.31 -19.51 -8.30
C GLN A 254 -5.29 -18.91 -6.88
N ILE A 255 -6.27 -19.27 -6.04
CA ILE A 255 -6.30 -18.83 -4.64
C ILE A 255 -5.19 -19.51 -3.84
N LEU A 256 -4.97 -20.81 -4.08
CA LEU A 256 -3.95 -21.59 -3.36
C LEU A 256 -2.52 -21.28 -3.79
N GLU A 257 -2.31 -20.86 -5.03
CA GLU A 257 -1.03 -20.34 -5.54
C GLU A 257 -0.62 -19.04 -4.85
N ALA A 258 -1.60 -18.20 -4.48
CA ALA A 258 -1.37 -16.94 -3.76
C ALA A 258 -1.06 -17.10 -2.26
N VAL A 259 -1.08 -18.34 -1.74
CA VAL A 259 -0.83 -18.61 -0.32
C VAL A 259 0.65 -18.44 -0.01
N GLN A 260 0.95 -17.49 0.87
CA GLN A 260 2.31 -17.19 1.32
C GLN A 260 2.64 -18.05 2.55
N ARG A 261 3.61 -18.96 2.39
CA ARG A 261 4.13 -19.79 3.48
C ARG A 261 5.41 -19.18 4.06
N LYS A 262 5.65 -19.43 5.35
CA LYS A 262 6.90 -19.03 5.99
C LYS A 262 7.95 -20.11 5.71
N ASP A 263 8.92 -19.83 4.85
CA ASP A 263 10.00 -20.78 4.58
C ASP A 263 10.84 -21.02 5.84
N SER A 264 11.14 -22.29 6.12
CA SER A 264 11.88 -22.70 7.32
C SER A 264 13.38 -22.35 7.27
N ALA A 265 13.87 -21.81 6.15
CA ALA A 265 15.21 -21.26 6.03
C ALA A 265 15.33 -20.42 4.76
N LYS A 266 15.84 -19.19 4.91
CA LYS A 266 16.14 -18.17 3.88
C LYS A 266 14.94 -17.34 3.42
N GLU A 267 14.73 -16.23 4.12
CA GLU A 267 14.87 -14.92 3.48
C GLU A 267 15.14 -13.84 4.54
N SER A 268 16.32 -13.24 4.42
CA SER A 268 16.62 -11.91 4.87
C SER A 268 15.99 -10.94 3.87
N ASP A 269 15.05 -10.10 4.31
CA ASP A 269 15.17 -8.65 4.15
C ASP A 269 14.10 -7.87 4.92
N GLY A 270 14.57 -6.83 5.61
CA GLY A 270 13.82 -5.59 5.84
C GLY A 270 12.83 -5.48 7.01
N VAL A 271 12.02 -6.49 7.35
CA VAL A 271 10.80 -6.22 8.17
C VAL A 271 10.81 -6.89 9.56
N ASP A 272 11.57 -7.97 9.76
CA ASP A 272 11.35 -8.86 10.92
C ASP A 272 12.20 -8.55 12.18
N ARG A 273 12.96 -7.43 12.21
CA ARG A 273 13.74 -7.02 13.40
C ARG A 273 13.01 -6.09 14.38
N LYS A 274 11.91 -5.44 14.00
CA LYS A 274 11.14 -4.55 14.90
C LYS A 274 9.95 -5.24 15.61
N LEU A 275 9.58 -6.47 15.21
CA LEU A 275 8.38 -7.17 15.71
C LEU A 275 8.64 -8.21 16.82
N GLN A 276 9.89 -8.35 17.26
CA GLN A 276 10.32 -9.20 18.39
C GLN A 276 10.25 -8.47 19.75
N GLN A 277 9.26 -7.62 19.98
CA GLN A 277 8.93 -7.24 21.35
C GLN A 277 7.84 -8.18 21.89
N PRO A 278 7.98 -8.68 23.14
CA PRO A 278 6.97 -9.54 23.73
C PRO A 278 5.65 -8.78 23.77
N VAL A 279 4.59 -9.36 23.20
CA VAL A 279 3.24 -8.93 23.53
C VAL A 279 2.95 -9.47 24.92
N GLU A 280 3.18 -8.63 25.92
CA GLU A 280 2.61 -8.85 27.24
C GLU A 280 1.09 -8.92 27.07
N THR A 281 0.53 -10.07 27.46
CA THR A 281 -0.89 -10.25 27.71
C THR A 281 -1.35 -9.15 28.65
N ALA A 282 -2.30 -8.34 28.20
CA ALA A 282 -3.02 -7.41 29.06
C ALA A 282 -3.86 -8.22 30.07
N GLU A 283 -3.20 -8.67 31.13
CA GLU A 283 -3.83 -8.86 32.42
C GLU A 283 -4.13 -7.47 32.98
N GLN A 284 -5.31 -7.33 33.61
CA GLN A 284 -5.80 -6.08 34.17
C GLN A 284 -4.98 -5.67 35.40
N GLY A 285 -3.77 -5.15 35.16
CA GLY A 285 -2.96 -4.41 36.13
C GLY A 285 -2.69 -3.00 35.61
N GLU A 286 -2.66 -2.02 36.50
CA GLU A 286 -2.28 -0.65 36.15
C GLU A 286 -0.92 -0.62 35.44
N ASP A 287 -0.88 -0.06 34.23
CA ASP A 287 0.35 0.14 33.45
C ASP A 287 1.32 1.07 34.19
N LYS A 288 2.33 0.46 34.83
CA LYS A 288 3.32 1.14 35.70
C LYS A 288 4.35 2.00 34.94
N ARG A 289 4.30 2.07 33.60
CA ARG A 289 5.27 2.84 32.82
C ARG A 289 5.16 4.36 33.11
N PRO A 290 6.26 5.13 32.97
CA PRO A 290 6.20 6.59 33.04
C PRO A 290 5.18 7.17 32.05
N SER A 291 4.51 8.25 32.42
CA SER A 291 3.43 8.86 31.62
C SER A 291 3.88 9.27 30.21
N LEU A 292 5.12 9.76 30.06
CA LEU A 292 5.70 10.10 28.77
C LEU A 292 5.87 8.87 27.86
N ALA A 293 6.32 7.74 28.42
CA ALA A 293 6.52 6.51 27.65
C ALA A 293 5.18 5.94 27.16
N ARG A 294 4.15 5.97 28.01
CA ARG A 294 2.77 5.60 27.63
C ARG A 294 2.23 6.45 26.48
N ARG A 295 2.45 7.77 26.56
CA ARG A 295 2.04 8.73 25.52
C ARG A 295 2.80 8.51 24.21
N TYR A 296 4.12 8.32 24.29
CA TYR A 296 4.94 7.99 23.12
C TYR A 296 4.42 6.75 22.41
N GLU A 297 4.17 5.65 23.12
CA GLU A 297 3.64 4.41 22.54
C GLU A 297 2.24 4.58 21.97
N ALA A 298 1.38 5.36 22.65
CA ALA A 298 0.04 5.63 22.15
C ALA A 298 0.05 6.43 20.84
N VAL A 299 0.88 7.47 20.76
CA VAL A 299 1.05 8.28 19.54
C VAL A 299 1.71 7.45 18.43
N LYS A 300 2.73 6.65 18.76
CA LYS A 300 3.39 5.75 17.82
C LYS A 300 2.44 4.71 17.23
N ARG A 301 1.50 4.19 18.02
CA ARG A 301 0.48 3.26 17.53
C ARG A 301 -0.47 3.91 16.52
N VAL A 302 -0.79 5.19 16.70
CA VAL A 302 -1.74 5.92 15.83
C VAL A 302 -1.06 6.47 14.58
N LEU A 303 0.13 7.06 14.73
CA LEU A 303 0.80 7.82 13.67
C LEU A 303 1.98 7.08 13.06
N GLY A 304 2.61 6.15 13.78
CA GLY A 304 3.64 5.23 13.32
C GLY A 304 4.46 5.70 12.13
N HIS A 305 4.38 4.96 11.02
CA HIS A 305 5.08 5.19 9.76
C HIS A 305 4.59 6.43 8.98
N ARG A 306 3.38 6.92 9.25
CA ARG A 306 2.81 8.11 8.60
C ARG A 306 3.57 9.36 8.99
N LEU A 307 4.08 9.38 10.23
CA LEU A 307 4.94 10.43 10.74
C LEU A 307 6.40 10.14 10.40
N ARG A 308 6.95 10.92 9.48
CA ARG A 308 8.30 10.74 8.92
C ARG A 308 9.12 12.01 9.07
N LEU A 309 10.44 11.87 9.11
CA LEU A 309 11.36 13.00 8.99
C LEU A 309 11.89 13.05 7.56
N ASN A 310 11.60 14.13 6.85
CA ASN A 310 12.24 14.39 5.58
C ASN A 310 13.68 14.87 5.84
N SER A 311 14.64 14.00 5.54
CA SER A 311 16.05 14.25 5.81
C SER A 311 16.67 15.30 4.90
N LEU A 312 16.02 15.66 3.79
CA LEU A 312 16.42 16.77 2.93
C LEU A 312 15.95 18.10 3.54
N SER A 313 14.64 18.32 3.68
CA SER A 313 14.08 19.58 4.20
C SER A 313 14.33 19.81 5.71
N LYS A 314 14.62 18.73 6.44
CA LYS A 314 14.70 18.65 7.91
C LYS A 314 13.38 18.85 8.64
N GLU A 315 12.27 18.64 7.94
CA GLU A 315 10.92 18.85 8.47
C GLU A 315 10.24 17.52 8.79
N LEU A 316 9.41 17.53 9.85
CA LEU A 316 8.51 16.42 10.14
C LEU A 316 7.33 16.51 9.18
N GLU A 317 6.94 15.37 8.66
CA GLU A 317 5.82 15.25 7.75
C GLU A 317 4.85 14.18 8.24
N LEU A 318 3.55 14.44 8.09
CA LEU A 318 2.49 13.46 8.28
C LEU A 318 1.81 13.24 6.93
N ASP A 319 1.81 12.00 6.45
CA ASP A 319 1.23 11.64 5.15
C ASP A 319 1.79 12.48 3.98
N GLY A 320 3.09 12.83 4.06
CA GLY A 320 3.79 13.61 3.03
C GLY A 320 3.52 15.12 3.07
N GLN A 321 2.79 15.63 4.07
CA GLN A 321 2.58 17.06 4.29
C GLN A 321 3.36 17.54 5.52
N PRO A 322 3.88 18.78 5.53
CA PRO A 322 4.50 19.36 6.71
C PRO A 322 3.62 19.24 7.95
N LEU A 323 4.21 18.82 9.07
CA LEU A 323 3.48 18.54 10.28
C LEU A 323 3.15 19.81 11.07
N GLU A 324 1.86 20.12 11.16
CA GLU A 324 1.32 21.13 12.08
C GLU A 324 1.01 20.51 13.45
N LEU A 325 1.80 20.86 14.47
CA LEU A 325 1.73 20.22 15.80
C LEU A 325 0.40 20.48 16.52
N ASP A 326 -0.15 21.69 16.41
CA ASP A 326 -1.40 22.06 17.09
C ASP A 326 -2.60 21.30 16.50
N GLU A 327 -2.67 21.20 15.17
CA GLU A 327 -3.69 20.42 14.49
C GLU A 327 -3.57 18.93 14.81
N LEU A 328 -2.34 18.41 14.85
CA LEU A 328 -2.09 17.03 15.24
C LEU A 328 -2.57 16.76 16.66
N GLN A 329 -2.26 17.65 17.60
CA GLN A 329 -2.66 17.52 19.00
C GLN A 329 -4.17 17.46 19.15
N LEU A 330 -4.89 18.36 18.47
CA LEU A 330 -6.35 18.38 18.47
C LEU A 330 -6.92 17.08 17.87
N ASN A 331 -6.37 16.62 16.75
CA ASN A 331 -6.79 15.37 16.10
C ASN A 331 -6.55 14.14 17.00
N LEU A 332 -5.41 14.07 17.69
CA LEU A 332 -5.10 13.00 18.65
C LEU A 332 -6.10 12.99 19.82
N ALA A 333 -6.48 14.16 20.33
CA ALA A 333 -7.46 14.27 21.40
C ALA A 333 -8.87 13.88 20.93
N VAL A 334 -9.35 14.44 19.82
CA VAL A 334 -10.74 14.29 19.35
C VAL A 334 -11.00 12.92 18.73
N LYS A 335 -10.09 12.43 17.87
CA LYS A 335 -10.31 11.20 17.10
C LYS A 335 -9.82 9.95 17.83
N HIS A 336 -8.81 10.10 18.70
CA HIS A 336 -8.14 8.97 19.35
C HIS A 336 -8.20 9.00 20.88
N GLY A 337 -8.78 10.04 21.49
CA GLY A 337 -8.87 10.17 22.95
C GLY A 337 -7.51 10.36 23.63
N LEU A 338 -6.48 10.76 22.90
CA LEU A 338 -5.11 10.90 23.40
C LEU A 338 -4.81 12.36 23.72
N ASN A 339 -4.86 12.71 25.01
CA ASN A 339 -4.46 14.04 25.47
C ASN A 339 -2.94 14.10 25.73
N ILE A 340 -2.22 14.79 24.86
CA ILE A 340 -0.77 14.97 24.94
C ILE A 340 -0.48 16.43 25.33
N PRO A 341 0.35 16.71 26.34
CA PRO A 341 0.75 18.08 26.67
C PRO A 341 1.65 18.72 25.59
N ASP A 342 1.53 20.03 25.41
CA ASP A 342 2.25 20.82 24.40
C ASP A 342 3.77 20.65 24.52
N ASN A 343 4.29 20.61 25.74
CA ASN A 343 5.72 20.44 26.00
C ASN A 343 6.25 19.02 25.71
N GLN A 344 5.38 18.07 25.36
CA GLN A 344 5.71 16.68 25.04
C GLN A 344 5.48 16.32 23.58
N ILE A 345 4.48 16.93 22.90
CA ILE A 345 4.10 16.53 21.55
C ILE A 345 5.28 16.60 20.57
N GLY A 346 6.02 17.70 20.53
CA GLY A 346 7.18 17.86 19.65
C GLY A 346 8.31 16.87 19.92
N LYS A 347 8.52 16.46 21.19
CA LYS A 347 9.53 15.45 21.55
C LYS A 347 9.12 14.07 21.06
N ILE A 348 7.85 13.72 21.25
CA ILE A 348 7.29 12.44 20.83
C ILE A 348 7.31 12.35 19.31
N THR A 349 6.78 13.35 18.62
CA THR A 349 6.69 13.36 17.16
C THR A 349 8.08 13.40 16.52
N GLY A 350 8.99 14.21 17.07
CA GLY A 350 10.38 14.25 16.64
C GLY A 350 11.13 12.93 16.80
N ALA A 351 10.88 12.18 17.88
CA ALA A 351 11.46 10.85 18.07
C ALA A 351 10.92 9.85 17.05
N ILE A 352 9.60 9.78 16.87
CA ILE A 352 8.96 8.89 15.88
C ILE A 352 9.42 9.22 14.46
N GLY A 353 9.40 10.49 14.06
CA GLY A 353 9.80 10.91 12.73
C GLY A 353 11.25 10.55 12.41
N LYS A 354 12.18 10.69 13.36
CA LYS A 354 13.58 10.27 13.20
C LYS A 354 13.73 8.77 12.95
N GLU A 355 12.90 7.94 13.59
CA GLU A 355 12.91 6.49 13.37
C GLU A 355 12.41 6.08 11.98
N ASN A 356 11.64 6.96 11.33
CA ASN A 356 11.05 6.77 10.00
C ASN A 356 11.60 7.81 8.99
N ALA A 357 12.84 8.26 9.20
CA ALA A 357 13.47 9.26 8.35
C ALA A 357 13.67 8.73 6.93
N TYR A 358 13.51 9.61 5.94
CA TYR A 358 13.67 9.26 4.53
C TYR A 358 14.31 10.40 3.74
N ASN A 359 14.80 10.13 2.53
CA ASN A 359 15.32 11.17 1.66
C ASN A 359 14.56 11.14 0.32
N PRO A 360 13.77 12.17 0.00
CA PRO A 360 12.94 12.17 -1.20
C PRO A 360 13.74 12.05 -2.50
N VAL A 361 14.99 12.53 -2.52
CA VAL A 361 15.87 12.41 -3.69
C VAL A 361 16.37 10.97 -3.86
N VAL A 362 16.68 10.28 -2.75
CA VAL A 362 17.10 8.87 -2.79
C VAL A 362 15.95 8.01 -3.30
N ASP A 363 14.76 8.16 -2.70
CA ASP A 363 13.55 7.42 -3.10
C ASP A 363 13.23 7.64 -4.60
N TYR A 364 13.40 8.87 -5.09
CA TYR A 364 13.25 9.21 -6.51
C TYR A 364 14.28 8.49 -7.39
N LEU A 365 15.56 8.55 -7.04
CA LEU A 365 16.64 7.94 -7.82
C LEU A 365 16.53 6.41 -7.87
N GLU A 366 16.16 5.77 -6.77
CA GLU A 366 15.92 4.32 -6.71
C GLU A 366 14.73 3.90 -7.57
N ARG A 367 13.67 4.71 -7.62
CA ARG A 367 12.53 4.49 -8.52
C ARG A 367 12.94 4.60 -9.99
N VAL A 368 13.69 5.64 -10.35
CA VAL A 368 14.19 5.84 -11.72
C VAL A 368 15.09 4.69 -12.17
N ALA A 369 15.99 4.22 -11.30
CA ALA A 369 16.88 3.10 -11.58
C ALA A 369 16.09 1.79 -11.83
N ARG A 370 15.03 1.52 -11.06
CA ARG A 370 14.14 0.38 -11.29
C ARG A 370 13.40 0.46 -12.62
N GLN A 371 12.95 1.66 -13.01
CA GLN A 371 12.14 1.88 -14.22
C GLN A 371 12.96 1.82 -15.51
N HIS A 372 14.17 2.37 -15.50
CA HIS A 372 14.97 2.57 -16.72
C HIS A 372 16.24 1.72 -16.78
N GLY A 373 16.52 0.93 -15.75
CA GLY A 373 17.72 0.10 -15.65
C GLY A 373 18.99 0.91 -15.38
N ASN A 374 20.15 0.24 -15.50
CA ASN A 374 21.44 0.78 -15.05
C ASN A 374 22.32 1.34 -16.19
N SER A 375 21.73 1.69 -17.34
CA SER A 375 22.52 2.23 -18.47
C SER A 375 23.06 3.62 -18.14
N THR A 376 24.35 3.83 -18.36
CA THR A 376 25.01 5.13 -18.17
C THR A 376 25.21 5.90 -19.47
N GLU A 377 24.82 5.32 -20.62
CA GLU A 377 25.08 5.87 -21.97
C GLU A 377 24.53 7.28 -22.15
N ILE A 378 23.42 7.59 -21.47
CA ILE A 378 22.82 8.93 -21.52
C ILE A 378 23.81 10.03 -21.09
N LEU A 379 24.70 9.74 -20.14
CA LEU A 379 25.66 10.71 -19.60
C LEU A 379 26.70 11.15 -20.65
N ASP A 380 26.89 10.39 -21.72
CA ASP A 380 27.94 10.60 -22.72
C ASP A 380 27.62 11.77 -23.64
N ASP A 381 26.32 12.04 -23.86
CA ASP A 381 25.84 13.04 -24.81
C ASP A 381 25.00 14.16 -24.18
N LEU A 382 24.81 14.18 -22.85
CA LEU A 382 24.05 15.24 -22.17
C LEU A 382 24.57 16.66 -22.49
N ALA A 383 25.89 16.86 -22.42
CA ALA A 383 26.49 18.17 -22.67
C ALA A 383 26.29 18.63 -24.12
N SER A 384 26.36 17.69 -25.07
CA SER A 384 26.09 17.93 -26.48
C SER A 384 24.62 18.24 -26.73
N ARG A 385 23.74 17.38 -26.24
CA ARG A 385 22.30 17.39 -26.50
C ARG A 385 21.59 18.58 -25.88
N TYR A 386 21.95 18.96 -24.66
CA TYR A 386 21.21 19.96 -23.89
C TYR A 386 21.97 21.27 -23.66
N LEU A 387 23.31 21.25 -23.67
CA LEU A 387 24.13 22.44 -23.44
C LEU A 387 24.87 22.91 -24.69
N GLY A 388 24.68 22.24 -25.83
CA GLY A 388 25.24 22.64 -27.13
C GLY A 388 26.77 22.56 -27.20
N THR A 389 27.40 21.73 -26.38
CA THR A 389 28.87 21.61 -26.35
C THR A 389 29.37 20.18 -26.57
N ASN A 390 30.28 20.03 -27.53
CA ASN A 390 30.88 18.74 -27.89
C ASN A 390 32.30 18.55 -27.35
N HIS A 391 32.81 19.50 -26.55
CA HIS A 391 34.17 19.40 -26.04
C HIS A 391 34.30 18.25 -25.02
N PRO A 392 35.26 17.32 -25.17
CA PRO A 392 35.38 16.15 -24.30
C PRO A 392 35.50 16.48 -22.79
N LEU A 393 36.18 17.59 -22.46
CA LEU A 393 36.26 18.04 -21.06
C LEU A 393 34.90 18.47 -20.50
N HIS A 394 34.06 19.14 -21.29
CA HIS A 394 32.75 19.60 -20.82
C HIS A 394 31.81 18.43 -20.54
N LYS A 395 31.85 17.38 -21.39
CA LYS A 395 31.17 16.11 -21.13
C LYS A 395 31.61 15.51 -19.80
N THR A 396 32.92 15.50 -19.54
CA THR A 396 33.51 14.97 -18.29
C THR A 396 33.08 15.78 -17.07
N TYR A 397 33.07 17.11 -17.15
CA TYR A 397 32.66 17.98 -16.05
C TYR A 397 31.20 17.74 -15.67
N LEU A 398 30.29 17.75 -16.65
CA LEU A 398 28.88 17.49 -16.40
C LEU A 398 28.66 16.10 -15.80
N ARG A 399 29.28 15.06 -16.37
CA ARG A 399 29.18 13.69 -15.85
C ARG A 399 29.61 13.61 -14.38
N LYS A 400 30.76 14.19 -14.02
CA LYS A 400 31.26 14.17 -12.64
C LYS A 400 30.34 14.92 -11.68
N THR A 401 29.75 16.03 -12.10
CA THR A 401 28.77 16.79 -11.31
C THR A 401 27.51 15.97 -11.04
N LEU A 402 27.01 15.24 -12.03
CA LEU A 402 25.81 14.40 -11.85
C LEU A 402 26.09 13.21 -10.91
N ILE A 403 27.22 12.54 -11.10
CA ILE A 403 27.65 11.43 -10.22
C ILE A 403 27.82 11.93 -8.78
N SER A 404 28.42 13.10 -8.58
CA SER A 404 28.62 13.65 -7.24
C SER A 404 27.31 14.07 -6.58
N ALA A 405 26.34 14.58 -7.35
CA ALA A 405 25.01 14.90 -6.85
C ALA A 405 24.27 13.64 -6.36
N VAL A 406 24.33 12.54 -7.12
CA VAL A 406 23.79 11.23 -6.69
C VAL A 406 24.50 10.74 -5.43
N ALA A 407 25.84 10.71 -5.44
CA ALA A 407 26.63 10.24 -4.29
C ALA A 407 26.32 11.02 -3.00
N ARG A 408 26.09 12.32 -3.08
CA ARG A 408 25.73 13.15 -1.90
C ARG A 408 24.32 12.90 -1.37
N ALA A 409 23.38 12.49 -2.22
CA ALA A 409 22.04 12.11 -1.77
C ALA A 409 22.08 10.80 -0.98
N PHE A 410 22.77 9.78 -1.50
CA PHE A 410 22.91 8.46 -0.88
C PHE A 410 23.91 8.44 0.29
N THR A 411 24.93 9.29 0.25
CA THR A 411 25.96 9.37 1.30
C THR A 411 26.17 10.84 1.71
N PRO A 412 25.29 11.36 2.59
CA PRO A 412 25.44 12.71 3.13
C PRO A 412 26.81 12.90 3.79
N GLY A 413 27.50 13.99 3.43
CA GLY A 413 28.88 14.26 3.90
C GLY A 413 29.99 13.74 2.98
N CYS A 414 29.66 13.06 1.87
CA CYS A 414 30.65 12.74 0.83
C CYS A 414 31.32 14.01 0.28
N LYS A 415 32.66 14.00 0.24
CA LYS A 415 33.46 15.17 -0.18
C LYS A 415 33.30 15.46 -1.67
N VAL A 416 33.05 16.73 -2.00
CA VAL A 416 33.03 17.26 -3.37
C VAL A 416 33.68 18.64 -3.36
N ASP A 417 34.87 18.75 -3.93
CA ASP A 417 35.68 19.99 -3.91
C ASP A 417 35.56 20.81 -5.21
N THR A 418 34.60 20.47 -6.07
CA THR A 418 34.44 21.06 -7.41
C THR A 418 33.04 21.65 -7.57
N SER A 419 32.92 22.78 -8.27
CA SER A 419 31.65 23.37 -8.69
C SER A 419 31.60 23.46 -10.22
N LEU A 420 30.43 23.17 -10.81
CA LEU A 420 30.24 23.26 -12.26
C LEU A 420 29.89 24.69 -12.66
N ILE A 421 30.63 25.25 -13.61
CA ILE A 421 30.36 26.56 -14.17
C ILE A 421 29.79 26.40 -15.59
N LEU A 422 28.57 26.89 -15.80
CA LEU A 422 27.96 26.97 -17.13
C LEU A 422 28.15 28.38 -17.71
N GLN A 423 28.95 28.50 -18.78
CA GLN A 423 29.17 29.77 -19.47
C GLN A 423 28.34 29.85 -20.75
N GLY A 424 27.64 30.97 -20.95
CA GLY A 424 26.83 31.22 -22.14
C GLY A 424 26.02 32.50 -22.00
N LYS A 425 25.38 32.95 -23.09
CA LYS A 425 24.56 34.17 -23.11
C LYS A 425 23.49 34.16 -21.99
N GLN A 426 23.05 35.33 -21.56
CA GLN A 426 21.92 35.42 -20.63
C GLN A 426 20.65 34.83 -21.29
N GLY A 427 19.79 34.17 -20.51
CA GLY A 427 18.54 33.60 -21.00
C GLY A 427 18.65 32.26 -21.75
N VAL A 428 19.84 31.67 -21.92
CA VAL A 428 20.03 30.39 -22.63
C VAL A 428 19.59 29.13 -21.85
N GLY A 429 18.83 29.28 -20.76
CA GLY A 429 18.28 28.14 -20.01
C GLY A 429 19.22 27.44 -19.02
N LYS A 430 20.32 28.07 -18.60
CA LYS A 430 21.29 27.47 -17.65
C LYS A 430 20.66 27.03 -16.33
N SER A 431 19.91 27.92 -15.67
CA SER A 431 19.18 27.58 -14.44
C SER A 431 18.04 26.60 -14.72
N SER A 432 17.34 26.78 -15.84
CA SER A 432 16.25 25.88 -16.27
C SER A 432 16.71 24.44 -16.44
N PHE A 433 17.92 24.20 -16.95
CA PHE A 433 18.49 22.87 -17.08
C PHE A 433 18.56 22.14 -15.73
N PHE A 434 19.16 22.77 -14.71
CA PHE A 434 19.27 22.16 -13.37
C PHE A 434 17.94 22.09 -12.65
N LYS A 435 17.07 23.07 -12.86
CA LYS A 435 15.72 23.09 -12.31
C LYS A 435 14.87 21.91 -12.81
N VAL A 436 14.93 21.62 -14.12
CA VAL A 436 14.25 20.46 -14.72
C VAL A 436 14.89 19.15 -14.25
N LEU A 437 16.22 19.09 -14.20
CA LEU A 437 16.95 17.89 -13.78
C LEU A 437 16.68 17.52 -12.32
N ALA A 438 16.68 18.50 -11.43
CA ALA A 438 16.54 18.31 -9.99
C ALA A 438 15.10 18.29 -9.51
N SER A 439 14.14 18.79 -10.31
CA SER A 439 12.79 19.16 -9.89
C SER A 439 12.72 20.43 -9.01
N GLU A 440 11.60 21.15 -9.10
CA GLU A 440 11.32 22.39 -8.36
C GLU A 440 11.58 22.27 -6.85
N PRO A 441 11.13 21.19 -6.15
CA PRO A 441 11.25 21.12 -4.70
C PRO A 441 12.69 20.92 -4.20
N TRP A 442 13.62 20.51 -5.08
CA TRP A 442 15.01 20.19 -4.71
C TRP A 442 16.03 21.11 -5.38
N PHE A 443 15.56 22.23 -5.94
CA PHE A 443 16.37 23.22 -6.63
C PHE A 443 16.18 24.61 -6.02
N ASP A 444 17.29 25.32 -5.78
CA ASP A 444 17.28 26.73 -5.32
C ASP A 444 18.19 27.58 -6.21
N ASP A 445 17.68 28.66 -6.79
CA ASP A 445 18.47 29.63 -7.58
C ASP A 445 18.63 31.00 -6.92
N SER A 446 18.26 31.08 -5.64
CA SER A 446 18.27 32.30 -4.83
C SER A 446 19.51 32.41 -3.93
N LEU A 447 20.52 31.54 -4.11
CA LEU A 447 21.73 31.58 -3.29
C LEU A 447 22.46 32.90 -3.46
N GLY A 448 22.51 33.64 -2.35
CA GLY A 448 23.30 34.85 -2.21
C GLY A 448 24.74 34.56 -1.78
N ASN A 449 25.25 35.39 -0.87
CA ASN A 449 26.62 35.24 -0.40
C ASN A 449 26.77 34.04 0.56
N VAL A 450 27.54 33.03 0.15
CA VAL A 450 27.80 31.80 0.92
C VAL A 450 28.56 32.05 2.23
N SER A 451 29.06 33.28 2.49
CA SER A 451 29.56 33.64 3.81
C SER A 451 28.46 33.85 4.85
N ASP A 452 27.22 34.09 4.41
CA ASP A 452 26.06 34.25 5.28
C ASP A 452 25.61 32.90 5.87
N LYS A 453 25.29 32.91 7.16
CA LYS A 453 24.80 31.74 7.88
C LYS A 453 23.45 31.27 7.34
N ASP A 454 22.56 32.19 6.96
CA ASP A 454 21.21 31.84 6.52
C ASP A 454 21.22 31.26 5.10
N GLU A 455 22.09 31.77 4.22
CA GLU A 455 22.34 31.20 2.89
C GLU A 455 22.94 29.78 2.99
N ARG A 456 23.80 29.52 3.97
CA ARG A 456 24.30 28.16 4.23
C ARG A 456 23.20 27.21 4.69
N LEU A 457 22.19 27.69 5.42
CA LEU A 457 21.06 26.85 5.84
C LEU A 457 20.21 26.41 4.65
N LYS A 458 20.05 27.27 3.63
CA LYS A 458 19.37 26.91 2.37
C LYS A 458 20.08 25.76 1.65
N LEU A 459 21.42 25.79 1.59
CA LEU A 459 22.23 24.72 0.98
C LEU A 459 21.99 23.33 1.59
N HIS A 460 21.61 23.26 2.86
CA HIS A 460 21.36 21.99 3.54
C HIS A 460 19.99 21.38 3.23
N LYS A 461 19.10 22.12 2.54
CA LYS A 461 17.70 21.74 2.30
C LYS A 461 17.37 21.38 0.85
N VAL A 462 18.32 21.52 -0.08
CA VAL A 462 18.10 21.28 -1.51
C VAL A 462 19.17 20.38 -2.12
N TRP A 463 18.86 19.76 -3.26
CA TRP A 463 19.77 18.85 -3.95
C TRP A 463 20.71 19.58 -4.90
N PHE A 464 20.18 20.57 -5.62
CA PHE A 464 20.94 21.49 -6.47
C PHE A 464 20.69 22.93 -6.03
N ALA A 465 21.74 23.74 -6.04
CA ALA A 465 21.63 25.13 -5.71
C ALA A 465 22.56 25.97 -6.60
N ASN A 466 22.02 27.02 -7.21
CA ASN A 466 22.75 27.90 -8.10
C ASN A 466 23.16 29.18 -7.36
N GLY A 467 24.46 29.37 -7.17
CA GLY A 467 25.02 30.64 -6.73
C GLY A 467 25.22 31.60 -7.90
N GLN A 468 25.01 32.89 -7.65
CA GLN A 468 25.51 33.93 -8.55
C GLN A 468 27.01 34.15 -8.26
N SER A 469 27.84 34.01 -9.29
CA SER A 469 29.28 34.29 -9.23
C SER A 469 29.57 35.77 -9.46
#